data_AF-A0A9X9QE86-F1
#
_entry.id   AF-A0A9X9QE86-F1
#
_cell.length_a   1.000
_cell.length_b   1.000
_cell.length_c   1.000
_cell.angle_alpha   90.00
_cell.angle_beta   90.00
_cell.angle_gamma   90.00
#
_symmetry.space_group_name_H-M   'P 1'
#
loop_
_entity.id
_entity.type
_entity.pdbx_description
1 polymer ?
#
loop_
_entity_poly.entity_id
_entity_poly.type
_entity_poly.pdbx_seq_one_letter_code
_entity_poly.pdbx_strand_id
1 'polypeptide(L)'
;MAENDLLEAGERAKTEFPPVTALGTDLSVEECGIEAPTKRSTLQTIKRRVTKTDNRPRIPARKCSPLSIITFISFIWTCVLLVWAVIIEDGTAILALVTVSMVSSVVGVASWWQPVLMNRPSKAKVPAGDVVIRTREGAFLLVQCNEDVARELYTGTEECQYHIKTKGYRILVGVGTVLLMVSVVLMGNCGFVMQAAIGLSYMVLNGVYWAASLIDRTRFWNLSNFHVEDVTPEDGRDAHKQTSDHTSGIGQKPSFTRTMWYAIRETQKIGWVKRGGAAPKTSEWDEWLILAEKNAVNGNRSWPAVQMRDNLVGHGSVAYFSSSGDGVQERAPAYEVPPESSR
;
A
#
# COMPACT_ATOMS: atom_id res chain seq x y z
N MET A 1 -3.57 32.84 -47.34
CA MET A 1 -2.09 32.97 -47.25
C MET A 1 -1.67 32.69 -45.82
N ALA A 2 -1.82 31.43 -45.38
CA ALA A 2 -1.28 30.83 -44.15
C ALA A 2 -1.85 29.39 -43.98
N GLU A 3 -1.76 28.55 -45.02
CA GLU A 3 -2.16 27.13 -44.94
C GLU A 3 -1.30 26.22 -45.83
N ASN A 4 -0.13 26.69 -46.28
CA ASN A 4 0.77 25.94 -47.18
C ASN A 4 2.16 25.62 -46.59
N ASP A 5 2.49 26.05 -45.37
CA ASP A 5 3.85 25.88 -44.81
C ASP A 5 4.00 24.75 -43.77
N LEU A 6 2.97 23.92 -43.55
CA LEU A 6 3.04 22.78 -42.61
C LEU A 6 3.04 21.40 -43.29
N LEU A 7 2.94 21.34 -44.63
CA LEU A 7 3.00 20.10 -45.39
C LEU A 7 4.39 19.79 -45.98
N GLU A 8 5.37 20.70 -45.87
CA GLU A 8 6.73 20.51 -46.43
C GLU A 8 7.77 19.91 -45.46
N ALA A 9 7.42 19.61 -44.21
CA ALA A 9 8.36 19.00 -43.26
C ALA A 9 8.26 17.46 -43.15
N GLY A 10 7.34 16.82 -43.88
CA GLY A 10 7.06 15.38 -43.79
C GLY A 10 7.73 14.49 -44.82
N GLU A 11 8.57 15.04 -45.72
CA GLU A 11 8.94 14.36 -46.96
C GLU A 11 10.44 14.42 -47.29
N ARG A 12 11.31 14.03 -46.34
CA ARG A 12 12.70 13.62 -46.65
C ARG A 12 13.21 12.58 -45.65
N ALA A 13 13.05 11.30 -45.99
CA ALA A 13 14.03 10.22 -45.78
C ALA A 13 13.38 8.83 -45.95
N LYS A 14 13.10 8.45 -47.20
CA LYS A 14 12.87 7.05 -47.61
C LYS A 14 13.46 6.87 -49.01
N THR A 15 14.57 6.15 -49.08
CA THR A 15 15.19 5.42 -50.22
C THR A 15 16.62 5.10 -49.77
N GLU A 16 17.17 3.87 -49.82
CA GLU A 16 17.25 2.90 -50.91
C GLU A 16 17.79 1.54 -50.37
N PHE A 17 17.32 0.43 -50.94
CA PHE A 17 17.99 -0.90 -51.05
C PHE A 17 18.43 -1.07 -52.54
N PRO A 18 19.16 -2.11 -53.06
CA PRO A 18 19.54 -3.47 -52.58
C PRO A 18 21.02 -3.86 -53.05
N PRO A 19 21.46 -5.09 -53.49
CA PRO A 19 21.00 -6.51 -53.39
C PRO A 19 22.11 -7.58 -53.04
N VAL A 20 21.73 -8.85 -53.22
CA VAL A 20 22.26 -10.19 -52.88
C VAL A 20 23.47 -10.70 -53.71
N THR A 21 24.31 -11.61 -53.14
CA THR A 21 24.72 -12.98 -53.63
C THR A 21 26.22 -13.35 -53.51
N ALA A 22 26.47 -14.53 -52.92
CA ALA A 22 27.52 -15.56 -53.15
C ALA A 22 29.00 -15.39 -52.71
N LEU A 23 29.46 -16.47 -52.06
CA LEU A 23 30.70 -17.25 -52.26
C LEU A 23 31.77 -17.23 -51.14
N GLY A 24 31.97 -18.41 -50.52
CA GLY A 24 33.29 -19.02 -50.34
C GLY A 24 33.99 -18.92 -48.96
N THR A 25 34.16 -20.10 -48.34
CA THR A 25 35.34 -20.61 -47.57
C THR A 25 35.84 -19.79 -46.36
N ASP A 26 35.90 -20.33 -45.13
CA ASP A 26 36.75 -21.46 -44.76
C ASP A 26 36.30 -22.24 -43.51
N LEU A 27 36.74 -23.51 -43.48
CA LEU A 27 36.53 -24.53 -42.46
C LEU A 27 37.16 -24.18 -41.09
N SER A 28 36.46 -24.53 -40.01
CA SER A 28 37.06 -25.31 -38.93
C SER A 28 35.98 -26.10 -38.19
N VAL A 29 36.19 -27.40 -38.15
CA VAL A 29 35.39 -28.41 -37.47
C VAL A 29 35.81 -28.43 -36.01
N GLU A 30 34.88 -28.16 -35.10
CA GLU A 30 34.93 -28.68 -33.73
C GLU A 30 33.62 -29.43 -33.46
N GLU A 31 33.65 -30.75 -33.63
CA GLU A 31 32.65 -31.65 -33.06
C GLU A 31 33.02 -31.97 -31.61
N CYS A 32 32.16 -31.65 -30.65
CA CYS A 32 31.98 -32.49 -29.47
C CYS A 32 30.66 -32.23 -28.73
N GLY A 33 29.77 -33.23 -28.76
CA GLY A 33 28.82 -33.51 -27.66
C GLY A 33 27.46 -32.83 -27.71
N ILE A 34 26.58 -33.19 -28.65
CA ILE A 34 25.14 -32.99 -28.48
C ILE A 34 24.59 -34.15 -27.64
N GLU A 35 24.52 -33.98 -26.32
CA GLU A 35 23.61 -34.81 -25.52
C GLU A 35 22.16 -34.44 -25.89
N ALA A 36 21.42 -35.43 -26.40
CA ALA A 36 20.01 -35.26 -26.72
C ALA A 36 19.23 -34.85 -25.46
N PRO A 37 18.38 -33.79 -25.51
CA PRO A 37 17.59 -33.42 -24.35
C PRO A 37 16.60 -34.54 -24.06
N THR A 38 16.82 -35.24 -22.94
CA THR A 38 15.89 -36.23 -22.41
C THR A 38 14.52 -35.56 -22.32
N LYS A 39 13.51 -36.09 -23.05
CA LYS A 39 12.12 -35.58 -23.02
C LYS A 39 11.55 -35.72 -21.61
N ARG A 40 11.86 -34.78 -20.73
CA ARG A 40 11.28 -34.68 -19.39
C ARG A 40 9.81 -34.34 -19.56
N SER A 41 8.94 -35.24 -19.09
CA SER A 41 7.49 -35.10 -19.11
C SER A 41 7.06 -33.71 -18.62
N THR A 42 6.37 -32.97 -19.48
CA THR A 42 5.78 -31.65 -19.18
C THR A 42 4.87 -31.70 -17.96
N LEU A 43 4.22 -32.85 -17.72
CA LEU A 43 3.36 -33.10 -16.57
C LEU A 43 4.14 -33.15 -15.25
N GLN A 44 5.34 -33.71 -15.23
CA GLN A 44 6.19 -33.68 -14.02
C GLN A 44 6.70 -32.27 -13.72
N THR A 45 6.95 -31.46 -14.74
CA THR A 45 7.36 -30.05 -14.57
C THR A 45 6.20 -29.19 -14.03
N ILE A 46 4.97 -29.47 -14.48
CA ILE A 46 3.75 -28.84 -13.95
C ILE A 46 3.51 -29.30 -12.51
N LYS A 47 3.57 -30.61 -12.24
CA LYS A 47 3.37 -31.17 -10.89
C LYS A 47 4.41 -30.64 -9.89
N ARG A 48 5.68 -30.50 -10.31
CA ARG A 48 6.77 -29.96 -9.48
C ARG A 48 6.70 -28.44 -9.30
N ARG A 49 6.07 -27.69 -10.22
CA ARG A 49 5.78 -26.26 -10.03
C ARG A 49 4.59 -26.02 -9.11
N VAL A 50 3.61 -26.92 -9.12
CA VAL A 50 2.45 -26.87 -8.21
C VAL A 50 2.85 -27.22 -6.77
N THR A 51 3.89 -28.04 -6.57
CA THR A 51 4.34 -28.47 -5.23
C THR A 51 5.48 -27.67 -4.61
N LYS A 52 6.03 -26.62 -5.27
CA LYS A 52 6.97 -25.72 -4.59
C LYS A 52 6.15 -24.75 -3.72
N THR A 53 5.74 -25.24 -2.55
CA THR A 53 5.14 -24.42 -1.50
C THR A 53 6.16 -23.37 -1.07
N ASP A 54 5.98 -22.16 -1.58
CA ASP A 54 6.71 -21.00 -1.11
C ASP A 54 6.31 -20.76 0.35
N ASN A 55 7.24 -21.01 1.27
CA ASN A 55 7.02 -20.99 2.72
C ASN A 55 7.02 -19.55 3.28
N ARG A 56 6.66 -18.57 2.44
CA ARG A 56 6.54 -17.17 2.83
C ARG A 56 5.27 -16.99 3.67
N PRO A 57 5.32 -16.13 4.70
CA PRO A 57 4.15 -15.79 5.48
C PRO A 57 3.08 -15.15 4.59
N ARG A 58 1.82 -15.49 4.89
CA ARG A 58 0.63 -15.04 4.15
C ARG A 58 -0.35 -14.50 5.17
N ILE A 59 -1.00 -13.38 4.85
CA ILE A 59 -2.12 -12.88 5.64
C ILE A 59 -3.41 -13.39 4.99
N PRO A 60 -4.11 -14.36 5.60
CA PRO A 60 -5.38 -14.82 5.08
C PRO A 60 -6.46 -13.76 5.30
N ALA A 61 -7.38 -13.67 4.34
CA ALA A 61 -8.63 -12.94 4.54
C ALA A 61 -9.44 -13.59 5.68
N ARG A 62 -10.12 -12.78 6.49
CA ARG A 62 -10.97 -13.31 7.56
C ARG A 62 -12.13 -14.09 6.95
N LYS A 63 -12.41 -15.29 7.48
CA LYS A 63 -13.46 -16.19 6.96
C LYS A 63 -14.86 -15.53 6.91
N CYS A 64 -15.15 -14.66 7.87
CA CYS A 64 -16.37 -13.84 7.92
C CYS A 64 -16.03 -12.37 7.72
N SER A 65 -15.39 -12.04 6.61
CA SER A 65 -15.19 -10.66 6.20
C SER A 65 -16.54 -10.03 5.84
N PRO A 66 -16.79 -8.74 6.15
CA PRO A 66 -17.98 -8.02 5.72
C PRO A 66 -18.23 -8.16 4.20
N LEU A 67 -17.17 -8.19 3.40
CA LEU A 67 -17.25 -8.43 1.96
C LEU A 67 -17.80 -9.82 1.64
N SER A 68 -17.40 -10.86 2.38
CA SER A 68 -17.91 -12.21 2.18
C SER A 68 -19.42 -12.30 2.44
N ILE A 69 -19.91 -11.59 3.46
CA ILE A 69 -21.35 -11.51 3.77
C ILE A 69 -22.09 -10.81 2.63
N ILE A 70 -21.58 -9.67 2.16
CA ILE A 70 -22.19 -8.93 1.04
C ILE A 70 -22.19 -9.77 -0.23
N THR A 71 -21.11 -10.52 -0.53
CA THR A 71 -21.08 -11.41 -1.70
C THR A 71 -22.10 -12.55 -1.60
N PHE A 72 -22.32 -13.10 -0.39
CA PHE A 72 -23.34 -14.13 -0.18
C PHE A 72 -24.76 -13.58 -0.35
N ILE A 73 -25.03 -12.39 0.20
CA ILE A 73 -26.30 -11.70 0.00
C ILE A 73 -26.52 -11.38 -1.49
N SER A 74 -25.49 -10.91 -2.18
CA SER A 74 -25.53 -10.63 -3.62
C SER A 74 -25.86 -11.90 -4.41
N PHE A 75 -25.28 -13.04 -4.04
CA PHE A 75 -25.58 -14.32 -4.67
C PHE A 75 -27.05 -14.73 -4.47
N ILE A 76 -27.58 -14.64 -3.25
CA ILE A 76 -28.99 -14.91 -2.97
C ILE A 76 -29.89 -13.97 -3.77
N TRP A 77 -29.54 -12.69 -3.83
CA TRP A 77 -30.30 -11.69 -4.58
C TRP A 77 -30.38 -12.02 -6.08
N THR A 78 -29.27 -12.47 -6.67
CA THR A 78 -29.26 -12.95 -8.06
C THR A 78 -30.17 -14.17 -8.26
N CYS A 79 -30.21 -15.12 -7.31
CA CYS A 79 -31.14 -16.24 -7.36
C CYS A 79 -32.61 -15.78 -7.31
N VAL A 80 -32.93 -14.80 -6.47
CA VAL A 80 -34.28 -14.21 -6.38
C VAL A 80 -34.69 -13.59 -7.72
N LEU A 81 -33.81 -12.81 -8.34
CA LEU A 81 -34.09 -12.21 -9.65
C LEU A 81 -34.26 -13.27 -10.74
N LEU A 82 -33.51 -14.37 -10.68
CA LEU A 82 -33.64 -15.47 -11.65
C LEU A 82 -34.97 -16.19 -11.50
N VAL A 83 -35.39 -16.52 -10.26
CA VAL A 83 -36.71 -17.12 -10.01
C VAL A 83 -37.83 -16.18 -10.46
N TRP A 84 -37.68 -14.88 -10.19
CA TRP A 84 -38.63 -13.87 -10.63
C TRP A 84 -38.74 -13.78 -12.16
N ALA A 85 -37.61 -13.88 -12.87
CA ALA A 85 -37.59 -13.91 -14.34
C ALA A 85 -38.31 -15.15 -14.92
N VAL A 86 -38.19 -16.31 -14.25
CA VAL A 86 -38.90 -17.53 -14.65
C VAL A 86 -40.41 -17.38 -14.47
N ILE A 87 -40.86 -16.75 -13.38
CA ILE A 87 -42.29 -16.52 -13.13
C ILE A 87 -42.91 -15.57 -14.18
N ILE A 88 -42.15 -14.58 -14.64
CA ILE A 88 -42.58 -13.62 -15.67
C ILE A 88 -42.43 -14.19 -17.09
N GLU A 89 -41.84 -15.39 -17.23
CA GLU A 89 -41.58 -16.06 -18.50
C GLU A 89 -40.69 -15.22 -19.46
N ASP A 90 -39.80 -14.38 -18.92
CA ASP A 90 -38.86 -13.59 -19.71
C ASP A 90 -37.56 -14.38 -19.99
N GLY A 91 -37.56 -15.11 -21.10
CA GLY A 91 -36.42 -15.90 -21.54
C GLY A 91 -35.15 -15.08 -21.78
N THR A 92 -35.29 -13.83 -22.23
CA THR A 92 -34.13 -12.96 -22.49
C THR A 92 -33.47 -12.48 -21.21
N ALA A 93 -34.26 -12.14 -20.19
CA ALA A 93 -33.77 -11.80 -18.86
C ALA A 93 -33.04 -12.98 -18.20
N ILE A 94 -33.54 -14.20 -18.36
CA ILE A 94 -32.88 -15.42 -17.84
C ILE A 94 -31.50 -15.59 -18.48
N LEU A 95 -31.41 -15.52 -19.81
CA LEU A 95 -30.13 -15.63 -20.52
C LEU A 95 -29.16 -14.51 -20.13
N ALA A 96 -29.66 -13.27 -19.97
CA ALA A 96 -28.85 -12.16 -19.51
C ALA A 96 -28.28 -12.41 -18.09
N LEU A 97 -29.12 -12.79 -17.12
CA LEU A 97 -28.72 -13.06 -15.74
C LEU A 97 -27.71 -14.22 -15.64
N VAL A 98 -27.90 -15.28 -16.41
CA VAL A 98 -26.95 -16.41 -16.48
C VAL A 98 -25.61 -15.95 -17.05
N THR A 99 -25.63 -15.17 -18.15
CA THR A 99 -24.41 -14.69 -18.78
C THR A 99 -23.65 -13.72 -17.87
N VAL A 100 -24.35 -12.80 -17.18
CA VAL A 100 -23.74 -11.91 -16.18
C VAL A 100 -23.10 -12.71 -15.03
N SER A 101 -23.77 -13.77 -14.55
CA SER A 101 -23.23 -14.63 -13.51
C SER A 101 -21.95 -15.36 -13.95
N MET A 102 -21.88 -15.77 -15.21
CA MET A 102 -20.64 -16.31 -15.80
C MET A 102 -19.54 -15.26 -15.89
N VAL A 103 -19.85 -14.03 -16.31
CA VAL A 103 -18.88 -12.90 -16.33
C VAL A 103 -18.29 -12.69 -14.94
N SER A 104 -19.12 -12.57 -13.90
CA SER A 104 -18.65 -12.37 -12.52
C SER A 104 -17.73 -13.50 -12.06
N SER A 105 -18.04 -14.74 -12.43
CA SER A 105 -17.21 -15.90 -12.10
C SER A 105 -15.86 -15.89 -12.82
N VAL A 106 -15.86 -15.58 -14.12
CA VAL A 106 -14.64 -15.47 -14.95
C VAL A 106 -13.72 -14.37 -14.43
N VAL A 107 -14.28 -13.18 -14.15
CA VAL A 107 -13.53 -12.04 -13.61
C VAL A 107 -13.03 -12.34 -12.20
N GLY A 108 -13.85 -12.97 -11.35
CA GLY A 108 -13.43 -13.37 -10.00
C GLY A 108 -12.24 -14.33 -10.01
N VAL A 109 -12.26 -15.32 -10.91
CA VAL A 109 -11.14 -16.25 -11.11
C VAL A 109 -9.91 -15.55 -11.66
N ALA A 110 -10.08 -14.63 -12.63
CA ALA A 110 -8.98 -13.83 -13.18
C ALA A 110 -8.31 -12.94 -12.13
N SER A 111 -9.11 -12.37 -11.23
CA SER A 111 -8.69 -11.49 -10.14
C SER A 111 -8.37 -12.22 -8.85
N TRP A 112 -8.22 -13.55 -8.87
CA TRP A 112 -7.87 -14.28 -7.65
C TRP A 112 -6.39 -14.08 -7.32
N TRP A 113 -6.14 -13.30 -6.27
CA TRP A 113 -4.81 -13.02 -5.74
C TRP A 113 -4.73 -13.25 -4.24
N GLN A 114 -3.50 -13.32 -3.74
CA GLN A 114 -3.20 -13.34 -2.31
C GLN A 114 -1.96 -12.48 -2.01
N PRO A 115 -1.94 -11.75 -0.87
CA PRO A 115 -0.77 -11.00 -0.47
C PRO A 115 0.32 -11.96 -0.01
N VAL A 116 1.54 -11.75 -0.51
CA VAL A 116 2.72 -12.50 -0.09
C VAL A 116 3.68 -11.54 0.58
N LEU A 117 4.02 -11.86 1.82
CA LEU A 117 4.83 -10.97 2.62
C LEU A 117 6.30 -11.30 2.46
N MET A 118 7.13 -10.26 2.55
CA MET A 118 8.53 -10.36 2.22
C MET A 118 9.27 -11.16 3.31
N ASN A 119 9.89 -12.27 2.93
CA ASN A 119 10.72 -13.05 3.85
C ASN A 119 12.22 -12.83 3.57
N ARG A 120 13.02 -12.91 4.63
CA ARG A 120 14.47 -12.74 4.53
C ARG A 120 15.11 -14.03 4.00
N PRO A 121 16.00 -13.94 3.00
CA PRO A 121 16.71 -15.12 2.52
C PRO A 121 17.85 -15.55 3.46
N SER A 122 18.45 -14.61 4.21
CA SER A 122 19.56 -14.88 5.13
C SER A 122 19.09 -15.02 6.58
N LYS A 123 19.69 -15.94 7.35
CA LYS A 123 19.37 -16.18 8.77
C LYS A 123 20.36 -15.53 9.75
N ALA A 124 21.20 -14.60 9.29
CA ALA A 124 22.22 -13.99 10.15
C ALA A 124 21.59 -13.12 11.25
N LYS A 125 22.19 -13.05 12.44
CA LYS A 125 21.67 -12.21 13.53
C LYS A 125 21.70 -10.73 13.12
N VAL A 126 20.57 -10.06 13.24
CA VAL A 126 20.36 -8.63 12.90
C VAL A 126 19.95 -7.85 14.14
N PRO A 127 20.24 -6.54 14.21
CA PRO A 127 19.71 -5.69 15.27
C PRO A 127 18.18 -5.64 15.26
N ALA A 128 17.58 -5.15 16.34
CA ALA A 128 16.13 -4.94 16.44
C ALA A 128 15.62 -4.00 15.34
N GLY A 129 14.39 -4.26 14.88
CA GLY A 129 13.75 -3.55 13.77
C GLY A 129 12.83 -2.42 14.22
N ASP A 130 13.20 -1.70 15.27
CA ASP A 130 12.31 -0.66 15.81
C ASP A 130 12.06 0.44 14.78
N VAL A 131 10.79 0.80 14.60
CA VAL A 131 10.35 1.79 13.62
C VAL A 131 9.81 3.02 14.33
N VAL A 132 10.33 4.20 13.97
CA VAL A 132 9.78 5.49 14.41
C VAL A 132 9.04 6.14 13.27
N ILE A 133 7.75 6.40 13.47
CA ILE A 133 6.88 7.07 12.50
C ILE A 133 6.64 8.49 12.98
N ARG A 134 7.01 9.47 12.17
CA ARG A 134 6.70 10.89 12.39
C ARG A 134 5.41 11.23 11.64
N THR A 135 4.40 11.72 12.36
CA THR A 135 3.17 12.23 11.73
C THR A 135 3.37 13.68 11.24
N ARG A 136 2.48 14.14 10.35
CA ARG A 136 2.50 15.54 9.88
C ARG A 136 2.19 16.55 10.99
N GLU A 137 1.44 16.14 12.00
CA GLU A 137 1.09 16.94 13.19
C GLU A 137 2.25 17.02 14.21
N GLY A 138 3.40 16.41 13.92
CA GLY A 138 4.55 16.43 14.81
C GLY A 138 4.46 15.43 15.97
N ALA A 139 3.60 14.42 15.88
CA ALA A 139 3.59 13.29 16.80
C ALA A 139 4.62 12.23 16.36
N PHE A 140 5.15 11.49 17.34
CA PHE A 140 6.05 10.37 17.12
C PHE A 140 5.40 9.09 17.63
N LEU A 141 5.38 8.07 16.78
CA LEU A 141 4.94 6.72 17.12
C LEU A 141 6.18 5.82 17.08
N LEU A 142 6.55 5.27 18.23
CA LEU A 142 7.61 4.27 18.33
C LEU A 142 6.97 2.88 18.34
N VAL A 143 7.31 2.07 17.35
CA VAL A 143 6.88 0.68 17.25
C VAL A 143 8.10 -0.19 17.52
N GLN A 144 8.15 -0.79 18.72
CA GLN A 144 9.16 -1.77 19.08
C GLN A 144 8.81 -3.11 18.44
N CYS A 145 9.65 -3.60 17.53
CA CYS A 145 9.37 -4.84 16.84
C CYS A 145 10.62 -5.56 16.35
N ASN A 146 10.48 -6.86 16.11
CA ASN A 146 11.52 -7.66 15.49
C ASN A 146 11.74 -7.19 14.04
N GLU A 147 12.99 -7.29 13.56
CA GLU A 147 13.35 -6.93 12.18
C GLU A 147 12.48 -7.61 11.12
N ASP A 148 12.06 -8.86 11.35
CA ASP A 148 11.17 -9.55 10.41
C ASP A 148 9.79 -8.90 10.31
N VAL A 149 9.23 -8.45 11.44
CA VAL A 149 7.94 -7.75 11.50
C VAL A 149 8.07 -6.35 10.87
N ALA A 150 9.16 -5.65 11.19
CA ALA A 150 9.46 -4.32 10.64
C ALA A 150 9.57 -4.33 9.11
N ARG A 151 10.29 -5.34 8.60
CA ARG A 151 10.49 -5.55 7.16
C ARG A 151 9.24 -6.06 6.47
N GLU A 152 8.37 -6.76 7.18
CA GLU A 152 7.11 -7.26 6.67
C GLU A 152 6.05 -6.16 6.53
N LEU A 153 5.92 -5.27 7.53
CA LEU A 153 4.86 -4.26 7.60
C LEU A 153 5.27 -2.87 7.11
N TYR A 154 6.52 -2.44 7.31
CA TYR A 154 6.93 -1.05 7.06
C TYR A 154 7.93 -0.88 5.92
N THR A 155 8.81 -1.87 5.71
CA THR A 155 9.84 -1.81 4.66
C THR A 155 9.54 -2.75 3.48
N GLY A 156 8.52 -3.60 3.62
CA GLY A 156 8.20 -4.66 2.66
C GLY A 156 7.62 -4.12 1.37
N THR A 157 8.12 -4.59 0.23
CA THR A 157 7.37 -4.47 -1.03
C THR A 157 6.23 -5.48 -0.98
N GLU A 158 4.99 -5.00 -0.98
CA GLU A 158 3.81 -5.86 -1.05
C GLU A 158 3.73 -6.50 -2.44
N GLU A 159 4.12 -7.76 -2.54
CA GLU A 159 3.93 -8.54 -3.77
C GLU A 159 2.58 -9.27 -3.71
N CYS A 160 1.69 -8.97 -4.66
CA CYS A 160 0.46 -9.72 -4.85
C CYS A 160 0.74 -10.93 -5.76
N GLN A 161 0.59 -12.14 -5.21
CA GLN A 161 0.69 -13.35 -6.01
C GLN A 161 -0.69 -13.68 -6.60
N TYR A 162 -0.84 -13.42 -7.89
CA TYR A 162 -2.01 -13.86 -8.65
C TYR A 162 -1.92 -15.37 -8.92
N HIS A 163 -3.03 -16.07 -8.72
CA HIS A 163 -3.11 -17.50 -9.05
C HIS A 163 -2.97 -17.72 -10.55
N ILE A 164 -3.52 -16.80 -11.34
CA ILE A 164 -3.49 -16.85 -12.80
C ILE A 164 -2.40 -15.92 -13.32
N LYS A 165 -1.49 -16.49 -14.10
CA LYS A 165 -0.39 -15.74 -14.72
C LYS A 165 -0.89 -14.88 -15.88
N THR A 166 -0.08 -13.90 -16.26
CA THR A 166 -0.38 -12.85 -17.24
C THR A 166 -1.06 -13.32 -18.53
N LYS A 167 -0.62 -14.46 -19.13
CA LYS A 167 -1.24 -14.98 -20.36
C LYS A 167 -2.68 -15.47 -20.13
N GLY A 168 -2.92 -16.23 -19.07
CA GLY A 168 -4.27 -16.70 -18.71
C GLY A 168 -5.17 -15.55 -18.31
N TYR A 169 -4.64 -14.59 -17.55
CA TYR A 169 -5.36 -13.38 -17.15
C TYR A 169 -5.88 -12.60 -18.37
N ARG A 170 -5.04 -12.37 -19.39
CA ARG A 170 -5.45 -11.68 -20.63
C ARG A 170 -6.57 -12.40 -21.37
N ILE A 171 -6.51 -13.73 -21.43
CA ILE A 171 -7.56 -14.54 -22.08
C ILE A 171 -8.88 -14.45 -21.29
N LEU A 172 -8.83 -14.65 -19.97
CA LEU A 172 -10.02 -14.59 -19.11
C LEU A 172 -10.67 -13.20 -19.12
N VAL A 173 -9.87 -12.13 -19.09
CA VAL A 173 -10.39 -10.76 -19.23
C VAL A 173 -11.04 -10.56 -20.60
N GLY A 174 -10.40 -11.02 -21.68
CA GLY A 174 -10.99 -10.96 -23.02
C GLY A 174 -12.33 -11.70 -23.12
N VAL A 175 -12.42 -12.92 -22.58
CA VAL A 175 -13.66 -13.70 -22.52
C VAL A 175 -14.71 -12.98 -21.67
N GLY A 176 -14.32 -12.44 -20.51
CA GLY A 176 -15.20 -11.67 -19.64
C GLY A 176 -15.80 -10.45 -20.35
N THR A 177 -15.01 -9.71 -21.11
CA THR A 177 -15.48 -8.54 -21.87
C THR A 177 -16.48 -8.93 -22.97
N VAL A 178 -16.23 -10.01 -23.72
CA VAL A 178 -17.15 -10.48 -24.77
C VAL A 178 -18.49 -10.92 -24.15
N LEU A 179 -18.44 -11.70 -23.08
CA LEU A 179 -19.64 -12.14 -22.36
C LEU A 179 -20.41 -10.96 -21.75
N LEU A 180 -19.71 -9.91 -21.28
CA LEU A 180 -20.33 -8.69 -20.78
C LEU A 180 -21.08 -7.97 -21.90
N MET A 181 -20.46 -7.79 -23.08
CA MET A 181 -21.12 -7.16 -24.22
C MET A 181 -22.39 -7.93 -24.64
N VAL A 182 -22.32 -9.26 -24.71
CA VAL A 182 -23.50 -10.10 -24.99
C VAL A 182 -24.58 -9.91 -23.92
N SER A 183 -24.19 -9.88 -22.63
CA SER A 183 -25.12 -9.69 -21.52
C SER A 183 -25.87 -8.36 -21.60
N VAL A 184 -25.17 -7.27 -21.95
CA VAL A 184 -25.76 -5.93 -22.06
C VAL A 184 -26.76 -5.88 -23.22
N VAL A 185 -26.44 -6.49 -24.36
CA VAL A 185 -27.36 -6.55 -25.51
C VAL A 185 -28.61 -7.37 -25.17
N LEU A 186 -28.47 -8.50 -24.48
CA LEU A 186 -29.60 -9.30 -24.03
C LEU A 186 -30.48 -8.54 -23.03
N MET A 187 -29.87 -7.80 -22.10
CA MET A 187 -30.58 -6.97 -21.13
C MET A 187 -31.33 -5.81 -21.78
N GLY A 188 -30.80 -5.22 -22.86
CA GLY A 188 -31.51 -4.20 -23.63
C GLY A 188 -32.77 -4.69 -24.34
N ASN A 189 -32.90 -6.01 -24.52
CA ASN A 189 -34.06 -6.64 -25.14
C ASN A 189 -35.03 -7.28 -24.14
N CYS A 190 -34.73 -7.22 -22.83
CA CYS A 190 -35.61 -7.80 -21.81
C CYS A 190 -36.83 -6.92 -21.53
N GLY A 191 -37.86 -7.53 -20.92
CA GLY A 191 -39.07 -6.83 -20.54
C GLY A 191 -38.75 -5.70 -19.56
N PHE A 192 -39.47 -4.57 -19.69
CA PHE A 192 -39.25 -3.37 -18.87
C PHE A 192 -39.25 -3.67 -17.36
N VAL A 193 -40.12 -4.59 -16.91
CA VAL A 193 -40.21 -5.00 -15.50
C VAL A 193 -38.89 -5.61 -15.01
N MET A 194 -38.31 -6.53 -15.77
CA MET A 194 -37.04 -7.17 -15.42
C MET A 194 -35.86 -6.19 -15.58
N GLN A 195 -35.88 -5.35 -16.62
CA GLN A 195 -34.87 -4.32 -16.83
C GLN A 195 -34.79 -3.35 -15.64
N ALA A 196 -35.94 -2.87 -15.17
CA ALA A 196 -36.04 -1.99 -14.01
C ALA A 196 -35.59 -2.70 -12.72
N ALA A 197 -36.01 -3.96 -12.51
CA ALA A 197 -35.63 -4.75 -11.33
C ALA A 197 -34.11 -4.97 -11.26
N ILE A 198 -33.47 -5.36 -12.38
CA ILE A 198 -32.02 -5.56 -12.45
C ILE A 198 -31.29 -4.24 -12.25
N GLY A 199 -31.75 -3.15 -12.88
CA GLY A 199 -31.17 -1.81 -12.72
C GLY A 199 -31.21 -1.31 -11.28
N LEU A 200 -32.37 -1.42 -10.62
CA LEU A 200 -32.53 -1.04 -9.22
C LEU A 200 -31.65 -1.90 -8.30
N SER A 201 -31.58 -3.20 -8.57
CA SER A 201 -30.72 -4.13 -7.83
C SER A 201 -29.25 -3.73 -7.90
N TYR A 202 -28.77 -3.36 -9.09
CA TYR A 202 -27.42 -2.87 -9.28
C TYR A 202 -27.16 -1.58 -8.48
N MET A 203 -28.09 -0.61 -8.51
CA MET A 203 -27.96 0.62 -7.72
C MET A 203 -27.84 0.33 -6.21
N VAL A 204 -28.72 -0.52 -5.68
CA VAL A 204 -28.71 -0.90 -4.26
C VAL A 204 -27.42 -1.62 -3.89
N LEU A 205 -27.02 -2.63 -4.68
CA LEU A 205 -25.81 -3.40 -4.42
C LEU A 205 -24.56 -2.52 -4.44
N ASN A 206 -24.43 -1.61 -5.41
CA ASN A 206 -23.31 -0.66 -5.42
C ASN A 206 -23.32 0.26 -4.19
N GLY A 207 -24.50 0.71 -3.75
CA GLY A 207 -24.64 1.46 -2.51
C GLY A 207 -24.13 0.67 -1.29
N VAL A 208 -24.43 -0.63 -1.22
CA VAL A 208 -23.95 -1.51 -0.14
C VAL A 208 -22.44 -1.72 -0.22
N TYR A 209 -21.87 -1.96 -1.41
CA TYR A 209 -20.42 -2.08 -1.58
C TYR A 209 -19.69 -0.78 -1.24
N TRP A 210 -20.28 0.37 -1.57
CA TRP A 210 -19.76 1.67 -1.17
C TRP A 210 -19.82 1.84 0.36
N ALA A 211 -20.94 1.50 1.00
CA ALA A 211 -21.07 1.57 2.45
C ALA A 211 -20.08 0.63 3.17
N ALA A 212 -19.75 -0.52 2.56
CA ALA A 212 -18.73 -1.42 3.09
C ALA A 212 -17.34 -0.76 3.17
N SER A 213 -17.05 0.24 2.34
CA SER A 213 -15.77 0.98 2.43
C SER A 213 -15.65 1.86 3.68
N LEU A 214 -16.76 2.17 4.35
CA LEU A 214 -16.80 2.93 5.60
C LEU A 214 -16.54 2.06 6.83
N ILE A 215 -16.53 0.73 6.69
CA ILE A 215 -16.30 -0.17 7.82
C ILE A 215 -14.81 -0.22 8.18
N ASP A 216 -14.52 -0.45 9.45
CA ASP A 216 -13.15 -0.52 9.95
C ASP A 216 -12.30 -1.55 9.19
N ARG A 217 -11.11 -1.12 8.77
CA ARG A 217 -10.18 -1.94 7.99
C ARG A 217 -9.72 -3.20 8.72
N THR A 218 -9.77 -3.18 10.06
CA THR A 218 -9.40 -4.30 10.94
C THR A 218 -10.34 -5.50 10.81
N ARG A 219 -11.54 -5.33 10.25
CA ARG A 219 -12.51 -6.43 10.10
C ARG A 219 -12.28 -7.30 8.87
N PHE A 220 -11.56 -6.81 7.86
CA PHE A 220 -11.36 -7.53 6.60
C PHE A 220 -10.26 -8.60 6.69
N TRP A 221 -9.20 -8.29 7.43
CA TRP A 221 -7.98 -9.11 7.49
C TRP A 221 -7.86 -9.83 8.82
N ASN A 222 -7.35 -11.06 8.79
CA ASN A 222 -7.01 -11.75 10.02
C ASN A 222 -5.55 -11.45 10.40
N LEU A 223 -5.37 -10.54 11.37
CA LEU A 223 -4.06 -10.15 11.90
C LEU A 223 -3.64 -10.98 13.12
N SER A 224 -4.28 -12.12 13.40
CA SER A 224 -4.00 -12.96 14.58
C SER A 224 -2.56 -13.45 14.71
N ASN A 225 -1.78 -13.39 13.63
CA ASN A 225 -0.36 -13.76 13.64
C ASN A 225 0.53 -12.67 14.26
N PHE A 226 0.01 -11.44 14.41
CA PHE A 226 0.71 -10.34 15.03
C PHE A 226 0.23 -10.16 16.47
N HIS A 227 1.17 -10.13 17.40
CA HIS A 227 0.92 -9.77 18.79
C HIS A 227 1.20 -8.28 18.96
N VAL A 228 0.19 -7.52 19.35
CA VAL A 228 0.28 -6.07 19.51
C VAL A 228 -0.04 -5.75 20.97
N GLU A 229 0.93 -5.15 21.66
CA GLU A 229 0.79 -4.70 23.05
C GLU A 229 1.14 -3.22 23.14
N ASP A 230 0.39 -2.49 23.95
CA ASP A 230 0.71 -1.10 24.27
C ASP A 230 1.75 -1.08 25.40
N VAL A 231 3.01 -0.91 25.02
CA VAL A 231 4.16 -0.82 25.95
C VAL A 231 4.39 0.63 26.42
N THR A 232 3.46 1.56 26.12
CA THR A 232 3.64 2.98 26.45
C THR A 232 3.74 3.17 27.98
N PRO A 233 4.87 3.72 28.47
CA PRO A 233 5.03 4.03 29.88
C PRO A 233 3.99 5.06 30.36
N GLU A 234 3.59 5.00 31.63
CA GLU A 234 2.55 5.88 32.19
C GLU A 234 2.90 7.38 32.03
N ASP A 235 4.19 7.73 32.09
CA ASP A 235 4.68 9.10 31.92
C ASP A 235 4.56 9.64 30.48
N GLY A 236 4.42 8.76 29.49
CA GLY A 236 4.29 9.09 28.06
C GLY A 236 2.86 8.99 27.50
N ARG A 237 1.95 8.32 28.21
CA ARG A 237 0.57 8.04 27.74
C ARG A 237 -0.22 9.31 27.45
N ASP A 238 -0.04 10.33 28.28
CA ASP A 238 -0.73 11.63 28.19
C ASP A 238 0.20 12.75 27.68
N ALA A 239 1.14 12.45 26.78
CA ALA A 239 2.09 13.45 26.25
C ALA A 239 1.42 14.65 25.55
N HIS A 240 0.18 14.50 25.10
CA HIS A 240 -0.62 15.56 24.48
C HIS A 240 -1.23 16.54 25.51
N LYS A 241 -1.34 16.13 26.79
CA LYS A 241 -1.91 16.97 27.85
C LYS A 241 -0.83 17.83 28.49
N GLN A 242 -1.26 18.97 29.03
CA GLN A 242 -0.41 19.78 29.88
C GLN A 242 -0.24 19.08 31.23
N THR A 243 0.98 18.66 31.53
CA THR A 243 1.30 18.03 32.81
C THR A 243 1.38 19.12 33.90
N SER A 244 0.53 19.01 34.91
CA SER A 244 0.50 19.90 36.10
C SER A 244 1.46 19.44 37.21
N ASP A 245 2.33 18.48 36.92
CA ASP A 245 3.19 17.87 37.94
C ASP A 245 4.26 18.87 38.42
N HIS A 246 4.09 19.31 39.66
CA HIS A 246 4.95 20.24 40.38
C HIS A 246 6.32 19.64 40.74
N THR A 247 6.51 18.32 40.58
CA THR A 247 7.72 17.59 41.01
C THR A 247 8.89 17.76 40.03
N SER A 248 8.60 17.97 38.75
CA SER A 248 9.60 18.29 37.71
C SER A 248 9.64 19.78 37.37
N GLY A 249 9.44 20.66 38.36
CA GLY A 249 9.79 22.08 38.34
C GLY A 249 9.13 23.01 37.32
N ILE A 250 8.69 22.56 36.15
CA ILE A 250 8.19 23.40 35.07
C ILE A 250 7.17 22.57 34.29
N GLY A 251 5.90 22.97 34.34
CA GLY A 251 4.84 22.44 33.49
C GLY A 251 5.22 22.57 32.02
N GLN A 252 5.79 21.52 31.45
CA GLN A 252 6.26 21.55 30.07
C GLN A 252 5.05 21.56 29.14
N LYS A 253 4.83 22.69 28.48
CA LYS A 253 3.81 22.82 27.43
C LYS A 253 4.00 21.69 26.41
N PRO A 254 2.90 21.06 25.94
CA PRO A 254 3.00 20.08 24.87
C PRO A 254 3.69 20.73 23.66
N SER A 255 4.80 20.15 23.23
CA SER A 255 5.63 20.70 22.16
C SER A 255 6.35 19.59 21.41
N PHE A 256 6.64 19.84 20.14
CA PHE A 256 7.34 18.89 19.27
C PHE A 256 8.64 18.37 19.90
N THR A 257 9.41 19.25 20.55
CA THR A 257 10.67 18.90 21.22
C THR A 257 10.47 18.00 22.43
N ARG A 258 9.37 18.18 23.18
CA ARG A 258 9.00 17.29 24.29
C ARG A 258 8.68 15.89 23.77
N THR A 259 7.86 15.79 22.71
CA THR A 259 7.51 14.49 22.11
C THR A 259 8.73 13.81 21.48
N MET A 260 9.61 14.59 20.84
CA MET A 260 10.87 14.08 20.29
C MET A 260 11.80 13.55 21.39
N TRP A 261 11.88 14.23 22.53
CA TRP A 261 12.60 13.76 23.70
C TRP A 261 12.07 12.41 24.19
N TYR A 262 10.75 12.23 24.30
CA TYR A 262 10.16 10.94 24.68
C TYR A 262 10.54 9.83 23.70
N ALA A 263 10.51 10.09 22.39
CA ALA A 263 10.95 9.11 21.39
C ALA A 263 12.46 8.78 21.50
N ILE A 264 13.32 9.78 21.72
CA ILE A 264 14.78 9.57 21.90
C ILE A 264 15.06 8.80 23.18
N ARG A 265 14.33 9.08 24.26
CA ARG A 265 14.44 8.39 25.55
C ARG A 265 14.16 6.89 25.42
N GLU A 266 13.09 6.52 24.71
CA GLU A 266 12.73 5.11 24.53
C GLU A 266 13.61 4.40 23.49
N THR A 267 14.10 5.11 22.47
CA THR A 267 14.99 4.51 21.44
C THR A 267 16.47 4.48 21.84
N GLN A 268 16.86 5.32 22.80
CA GLN A 268 18.25 5.55 23.25
C GLN A 268 19.25 5.86 22.11
N LYS A 269 18.77 6.30 20.96
CA LYS A 269 19.57 6.56 19.75
C LYS A 269 19.03 7.78 19.02
N ILE A 270 19.93 8.59 18.46
CA ILE A 270 19.55 9.79 17.69
C ILE A 270 19.69 9.63 16.16
N GLY A 271 20.26 8.51 15.70
CA GLY A 271 20.55 8.32 14.28
C GLY A 271 19.31 8.32 13.36
N TRP A 272 18.13 8.01 13.89
CA TRP A 272 16.86 8.11 13.13
C TRP A 272 16.38 9.55 13.00
N VAL A 273 16.66 10.42 13.99
CA VAL A 273 16.28 11.84 13.97
C VAL A 273 17.03 12.56 12.84
N LYS A 274 18.34 12.32 12.73
CA LYS A 274 19.19 12.92 11.69
C LYS A 274 18.86 12.40 10.29
N ARG A 275 18.68 11.08 10.15
CA ARG A 275 18.31 10.46 8.85
C ARG A 275 16.91 10.83 8.39
N GLY A 276 15.96 10.93 9.33
CA GLY A 276 14.56 11.26 9.05
C GLY A 276 14.27 12.76 8.92
N GLY A 277 15.27 13.64 9.08
CA GLY A 277 15.07 15.09 9.01
C GLY A 277 14.09 15.61 10.06
N ALA A 278 14.04 14.97 11.23
CA ALA A 278 13.14 15.35 12.31
C ALA A 278 13.59 16.63 13.03
N ALA A 279 14.89 16.93 13.01
CA ALA A 279 15.47 18.17 13.52
C ALA A 279 16.20 18.94 12.39
N PRO A 280 16.27 20.28 12.46
CA PRO A 280 17.10 21.10 11.59
C PRO A 280 18.58 20.68 11.64
N LYS A 281 19.28 20.82 10.50
CA LYS A 281 20.72 20.52 10.39
C LYS A 281 21.56 21.73 10.82
N THR A 282 21.46 22.12 12.09
CA THR A 282 22.27 23.19 12.68
C THR A 282 23.13 22.68 13.82
N SER A 283 24.23 23.37 14.11
CA SER A 283 25.18 23.01 15.18
C SER A 283 24.49 22.92 16.53
N GLU A 284 23.57 23.84 16.83
CA GLU A 284 22.86 23.94 18.10
C GLU A 284 21.91 22.75 18.28
N TRP A 285 21.28 22.29 17.20
CA TRP A 285 20.43 21.10 17.21
C TRP A 285 21.25 19.82 17.35
N ASP A 286 22.44 19.75 16.73
CA ASP A 286 23.34 18.61 16.91
C ASP A 286 23.85 18.49 18.36
N GLU A 287 24.20 19.60 18.99
CA GLU A 287 24.57 19.64 20.42
C GLU A 287 23.42 19.19 21.32
N TRP A 288 22.20 19.70 21.07
CA TRP A 288 21.01 19.29 21.80
C TRP A 288 20.74 17.79 21.66
N LEU A 289 20.88 17.23 20.44
CA LEU A 289 20.68 15.80 20.20
C LEU A 289 21.71 14.93 20.93
N ILE A 290 22.98 15.34 20.96
CA ILE A 290 24.03 14.62 21.69
C ILE A 290 23.73 14.63 23.21
N LEU A 291 23.29 15.76 23.75
CA LEU A 291 22.88 15.87 25.15
C LEU A 291 21.65 15.01 25.44
N ALA A 292 20.68 14.98 24.53
CA ALA A 292 19.50 14.13 24.64
C ALA A 292 19.90 12.64 24.66
N GLU A 293 20.76 12.20 23.74
CA GLU A 293 21.25 10.82 23.69
C GLU A 293 21.94 10.42 25.00
N LYS A 294 22.84 11.26 25.51
CA LYS A 294 23.55 11.02 26.77
C LYS A 294 22.59 10.88 27.96
N ASN A 295 21.57 11.74 28.05
CA ASN A 295 20.58 11.66 29.12
C ASN A 295 19.65 10.44 28.98
N ALA A 296 19.30 10.04 27.75
CA ALA A 296 18.52 8.84 27.47
C ALA A 296 19.27 7.56 27.87
N VAL A 297 20.57 7.46 27.54
CA VAL A 297 21.43 6.33 27.92
C VAL A 297 21.63 6.26 29.44
N ASN A 298 21.74 7.42 30.10
CA ASN A 298 21.87 7.51 31.56
C ASN A 298 20.55 7.27 32.32
N GLY A 299 19.42 7.06 31.63
CA GLY A 299 18.11 6.83 32.25
C GLY A 299 17.49 8.07 32.93
N ASN A 300 17.97 9.27 32.61
CA ASN A 300 17.50 10.52 33.21
C ASN A 300 16.14 10.95 32.60
N ARG A 301 15.03 10.42 33.13
CA ARG A 301 13.68 10.68 32.61
C ARG A 301 13.20 12.13 32.80
N SER A 302 13.68 12.82 33.84
CA SER A 302 13.26 14.17 34.23
C SER A 302 14.09 15.28 33.58
N TRP A 303 14.89 14.97 32.55
CA TRP A 303 15.72 15.97 31.88
C TRP A 303 14.84 17.08 31.22
N PRO A 304 15.13 18.38 31.47
CA PRO A 304 14.32 19.48 30.95
C PRO A 304 14.61 19.77 29.47
N ALA A 305 14.17 18.85 28.60
CA ALA A 305 14.47 18.85 27.17
C ALA A 305 14.07 20.15 26.43
N VAL A 306 12.90 20.71 26.75
CA VAL A 306 12.39 21.95 26.12
C VAL A 306 13.21 23.17 26.52
N GLN A 307 13.53 23.31 27.81
CA GLN A 307 14.34 24.44 28.29
C GLN A 307 15.77 24.36 27.75
N MET A 308 16.34 23.15 27.68
CA MET A 308 17.67 22.98 27.09
C MET A 308 17.69 23.34 25.60
N ARG A 309 16.60 23.08 24.87
CA ARG A 309 16.46 23.59 23.50
C ARG A 309 16.41 25.12 23.51
N ASP A 310 15.58 25.71 24.36
CA ASP A 310 15.41 27.16 24.40
C ASP A 310 16.73 27.87 24.76
N ASN A 311 17.55 27.27 25.63
CA ASN A 311 18.87 27.79 25.98
C ASN A 311 19.88 27.66 24.82
N LEU A 312 19.95 26.52 24.14
CA LEU A 312 20.94 26.27 23.09
C LEU A 312 20.55 26.89 21.74
N VAL A 313 19.32 26.65 21.31
CA VAL A 313 18.79 27.11 20.02
C VAL A 313 18.29 28.55 20.10
N GLY A 314 17.71 28.94 21.24
CA GLY A 314 17.22 30.31 21.45
C GLY A 314 18.34 31.35 21.41
N HIS A 315 19.54 31.04 21.93
CA HIS A 315 20.68 31.94 21.82
C HIS A 315 21.23 32.09 20.38
N GLY A 316 21.14 31.05 19.55
CA GLY A 316 21.51 31.12 18.12
C GLY A 316 20.53 31.96 17.30
N SER A 317 19.23 31.87 17.58
CA SER A 317 18.20 32.60 16.82
C SER A 317 18.34 34.13 16.92
N VAL A 318 18.76 34.67 18.07
CA VAL A 318 18.99 36.12 18.25
C VAL A 318 20.19 36.62 17.45
N ALA A 319 21.20 35.76 17.23
CA ALA A 319 22.35 36.11 16.38
C ALA A 319 21.99 36.15 14.88
N TYR A 320 21.04 35.31 14.43
CA TYR A 320 20.57 35.31 13.04
C TYR A 320 19.56 36.43 12.71
N PHE A 321 18.79 36.93 13.69
CA PHE A 321 17.93 38.10 13.47
C PHE A 321 18.69 39.43 13.29
N SER A 322 20.01 39.45 13.52
CA SER A 322 20.84 40.64 13.29
C SER A 322 21.58 40.63 11.95
N SER A 323 21.38 39.61 11.09
CA SER A 323 22.02 39.57 9.77
C SER A 323 21.00 39.15 8.71
N SER A 324 20.59 40.14 7.90
CA SER A 324 19.79 40.04 6.68
C SER A 324 18.42 39.37 6.80
N GLY A 325 17.39 40.21 6.71
CA GLY A 325 16.02 39.76 6.48
C GLY A 325 15.87 39.18 5.08
N ASP A 326 15.67 37.86 5.03
CA ASP A 326 14.91 37.21 3.97
C ASP A 326 13.59 36.75 4.57
N GLY A 327 12.51 37.44 4.20
CA GLY A 327 11.14 37.18 4.64
C GLY A 327 10.57 35.92 3.97
N VAL A 328 11.13 34.75 4.26
CA VAL A 328 10.56 33.48 3.83
C VAL A 328 9.83 32.84 5.00
N GLN A 329 8.52 33.10 5.09
CA GLN A 329 7.62 32.30 5.91
C GLN A 329 7.47 30.93 5.25
N GLU A 330 7.90 29.88 5.96
CA GLU A 330 7.46 28.51 5.68
C GLU A 330 5.96 28.43 5.97
N ARG A 331 5.13 28.63 4.93
CA ARG A 331 3.70 28.36 5.02
C ARG A 331 3.50 26.84 5.00
N ALA A 332 2.96 26.30 6.08
CA ALA A 332 2.44 24.94 6.10
C ALA A 332 1.42 24.76 4.95
N PRO A 333 1.39 23.59 4.29
CA PRO A 333 0.47 23.35 3.18
C PRO A 333 -0.98 23.51 3.64
N ALA A 334 -1.72 24.32 2.91
CA ALA A 334 -3.07 24.77 3.22
C ALA A 334 -4.11 23.64 3.09
N TYR A 335 -4.25 22.79 4.11
CA TYR A 335 -5.49 22.06 4.41
C TYR A 335 -5.56 21.83 5.93
N GLU A 336 -5.95 22.87 6.67
CA GLU A 336 -6.42 22.74 8.05
C GLU A 336 -7.85 22.17 8.02
N VAL A 337 -8.03 20.97 8.55
CA VAL A 337 -9.33 20.56 9.08
C VAL A 337 -9.36 21.07 10.52
N PRO A 338 -10.33 21.94 10.90
CA PRO A 338 -10.39 22.46 12.26
C PRO A 338 -10.55 21.32 13.28
N PRO A 339 -9.92 21.41 14.47
CA PRO A 339 -10.21 20.48 15.55
C PRO A 339 -11.68 20.59 15.96
N GLU A 340 -12.29 19.44 16.22
CA GLU A 340 -13.68 19.33 16.69
C GLU A 340 -13.84 20.12 18.00
N SER A 341 -14.70 21.14 17.98
CA SER A 341 -14.98 21.94 19.17
C SER A 341 -15.70 21.05 20.18
N SER A 342 -15.12 20.89 21.37
CA SER A 342 -15.80 20.28 22.50
C SER A 342 -17.15 20.95 22.76
N ARG A 343 -18.23 20.19 22.65
CA ARG A 343 -19.50 20.46 23.33
C ARG A 343 -19.97 19.22 24.04
#